data_AF-A0AAU9KB46-F1
#
_entry.id   AF-A0AAU9KB46-F1
#
_cell.length_a   1.000
_cell.length_b   1.000
_cell.length_c   1.000
_cell.angle_alpha   90.00
_cell.angle_beta   90.00
_cell.angle_gamma   90.00
#
_symmetry.space_group_name_H-M   'P 1'
#
loop_
_entity.id
_entity.type
_entity.pdbx_description
1 polymer ?
#
loop_
_entity_poly.entity_id
_entity_poly.type
_entity_poly.pdbx_seq_one_letter_code
_entity_poly.pdbx_strand_id
1 'polypeptide(L)'
;MNKKSDYEATVFSGMYSLIFKSSKGTSNLQLPNIFMEEVSEVKEAESQKEDKKNSKKKRSRKSPKMKVTACPHYNNRHYAKNMCNSCYHKSGRDKKAWTCPHQDRSLYAKGMCQLCYLRSYHRARICKPINTEDLAI
;
A
#
# COMPACT_ATOMS: atom_id res chain seq x y z
N MET A 1 -14.81 36.58 -32.03
CA MET A 1 -14.19 35.42 -32.70
C MET A 1 -12.79 35.23 -32.11
N ASN A 2 -12.62 34.37 -31.10
CA ASN A 2 -11.32 34.14 -30.45
C ASN A 2 -10.85 32.70 -30.70
N LYS A 3 -9.60 32.60 -31.17
CA LYS A 3 -8.93 31.40 -31.62
C LYS A 3 -8.35 30.62 -30.43
N LYS A 4 -8.73 29.33 -30.38
CA LYS A 4 -8.07 28.11 -29.88
C LYS A 4 -6.76 28.21 -29.09
N SER A 5 -6.68 27.41 -28.02
CA SER A 5 -5.45 26.82 -27.51
C SER A 5 -5.62 25.29 -27.40
N ASP A 6 -5.42 24.58 -28.52
CA ASP A 6 -5.61 23.12 -28.65
C ASP A 6 -4.35 22.30 -28.22
N TYR A 7 -3.50 22.80 -27.31
CA TYR A 7 -2.18 22.19 -27.01
C TYR A 7 -2.13 21.30 -25.75
N GLU A 8 -3.16 21.26 -24.92
CA GLU A 8 -3.12 20.51 -23.63
C GLU A 8 -3.56 19.03 -23.76
N ALA A 9 -4.00 18.57 -24.95
CA ALA A 9 -4.62 17.25 -25.12
C ALA A 9 -3.63 16.09 -25.37
N THR A 10 -2.34 16.35 -25.61
CA THR A 10 -1.39 15.33 -26.11
C THR A 10 -0.56 14.64 -25.03
N VAL A 11 -0.47 15.16 -23.80
CA VAL A 11 0.39 14.57 -22.76
C VAL A 11 -0.32 13.47 -21.96
N PHE A 12 -1.65 13.54 -21.81
CA PHE A 12 -2.41 12.57 -21.02
C PHE A 12 -2.93 11.35 -21.80
N SER A 13 -2.88 11.35 -23.14
CA SER A 13 -3.42 10.26 -23.95
C SER A 13 -2.47 9.05 -24.09
N GLY A 14 -1.17 9.20 -23.79
CA GLY A 14 -0.18 8.14 -23.99
C GLY A 14 -0.19 7.02 -22.95
N MET A 15 -0.76 7.24 -21.76
CA MET A 15 -0.65 6.30 -20.64
C MET A 15 -1.82 5.32 -20.51
N TYR A 16 -2.96 5.60 -21.16
CA TYR A 16 -4.17 4.78 -21.06
C TYR A 16 -4.20 3.54 -21.99
N SER A 17 -3.30 3.46 -22.98
CA SER A 17 -3.23 2.33 -23.92
C SER A 17 -2.59 1.05 -23.35
N LEU A 18 -1.97 1.09 -22.17
CA LEU A 18 -1.36 -0.09 -21.54
C LEU A 18 -2.32 -0.85 -20.61
N ILE A 19 -3.47 -0.26 -20.26
CA ILE A 19 -4.35 -0.82 -19.21
C ILE A 19 -5.53 -1.61 -19.80
N PHE A 20 -5.90 -1.39 -21.07
CA PHE A 20 -7.12 -1.98 -21.66
C PHE A 20 -6.88 -2.83 -22.94
N LYS A 21 -5.77 -3.56 -23.05
CA LYS A 21 -5.68 -4.65 -24.03
C LYS A 21 -6.36 -5.90 -23.49
N SER A 22 -7.63 -6.05 -23.84
CA SER A 22 -8.42 -7.27 -23.68
C SER A 22 -7.73 -8.50 -24.28
N SER A 23 -7.46 -9.48 -23.41
CA SER A 23 -7.62 -10.92 -23.59
C SER A 23 -7.84 -11.46 -25.03
N LYS A 24 -6.77 -11.98 -25.63
CA LYS A 24 -6.79 -13.22 -26.42
C LYS A 24 -5.57 -14.06 -26.00
N GLY A 25 -5.78 -15.37 -25.83
CA GLY A 25 -4.94 -16.25 -25.04
C GLY A 25 -3.68 -16.80 -25.69
N THR A 26 -3.13 -17.75 -24.91
CA THR A 26 -2.17 -18.83 -25.19
C THR A 26 -0.66 -18.54 -25.23
N SER A 27 -0.02 -19.13 -24.21
CA SER A 27 1.23 -19.91 -24.18
C SER A 27 2.59 -19.23 -24.38
N ASN A 28 3.42 -19.41 -23.36
CA ASN A 28 4.88 -19.32 -23.35
C ASN A 28 5.50 -17.97 -23.74
N LEU A 29 5.45 -17.03 -22.80
CA LEU A 29 6.49 -16.01 -22.70
C LEU A 29 7.47 -16.45 -21.61
N GLN A 30 8.54 -17.11 -22.04
CA GLN A 30 9.74 -17.31 -21.26
C GLN A 30 10.31 -15.91 -20.98
N LEU A 31 10.11 -15.42 -19.76
CA LEU A 31 10.76 -14.21 -19.28
C LEU A 31 12.28 -14.43 -19.38
N PRO A 32 13.04 -13.55 -20.04
CA PRO A 32 14.49 -13.62 -20.00
C PRO A 32 14.94 -13.46 -18.56
N ASN A 33 15.82 -14.37 -18.14
CA ASN A 33 16.43 -14.43 -16.83
C ASN A 33 17.40 -13.25 -16.64
N ILE A 34 16.88 -12.07 -16.28
CA ILE A 34 17.66 -10.88 -15.91
C ILE A 34 18.08 -11.01 -14.43
N PHE A 35 18.71 -12.13 -14.09
CA PHE A 35 19.36 -12.30 -12.80
C PHE A 35 20.60 -13.18 -12.93
N MET A 36 21.54 -12.75 -13.78
CA MET A 36 22.94 -13.11 -13.66
C MET A 36 23.78 -11.97 -14.21
N GLU A 37 24.24 -11.10 -13.31
CA GLU A 37 25.56 -10.48 -13.43
C GLU A 37 26.07 -10.16 -12.03
N GLU A 38 26.86 -11.12 -11.53
CA GLU A 38 28.15 -10.93 -10.87
C GLU A 38 28.37 -9.58 -10.15
N VAL A 39 28.07 -9.56 -8.85
CA VAL A 39 28.59 -8.53 -7.95
C VAL A 39 29.81 -9.10 -7.26
N SER A 40 30.96 -8.56 -7.66
CA SER A 40 32.26 -8.79 -7.07
C SER A 40 32.31 -8.29 -5.62
N GLU A 41 32.63 -9.24 -4.75
CA GLU A 41 33.34 -9.17 -3.48
C GLU A 41 33.68 -7.76 -2.94
N VAL A 42 32.73 -7.16 -2.21
CA VAL A 42 33.00 -6.02 -1.33
C VAL A 42 33.15 -6.50 0.11
N LYS A 43 34.33 -6.22 0.66
CA LYS A 43 34.83 -6.62 1.97
C LYS A 43 33.91 -6.19 3.10
N GLU A 44 33.61 -7.16 3.96
CA GLU A 44 32.82 -7.03 5.19
C GLU A 44 33.50 -6.07 6.17
N ALA A 45 32.79 -4.99 6.54
CA ALA A 45 33.09 -4.18 7.70
C ALA A 45 32.01 -4.46 8.75
N GLU A 46 32.39 -5.23 9.76
CA GLU A 46 31.56 -5.61 10.90
C GLU A 46 31.09 -4.35 11.66
N SER A 47 29.78 -4.08 11.64
CA SER A 47 29.17 -3.12 12.55
C SER A 47 28.38 -3.87 13.63
N GLN A 48 29.10 -4.28 14.67
CA GLN A 48 28.50 -4.77 15.90
C GLN A 48 27.93 -3.58 16.68
N LYS A 49 26.61 -3.40 16.62
CA LYS A 49 25.86 -2.62 17.61
C LYS A 49 24.91 -3.56 18.34
N GLU A 50 25.40 -4.04 19.49
CA GLU A 50 24.61 -4.80 20.46
C GLU A 50 23.63 -3.88 21.20
N ASP A 51 22.40 -3.77 20.72
CA ASP A 51 21.31 -3.21 21.53
C ASP A 51 20.70 -4.32 22.42
N LYS A 52 21.24 -4.46 23.63
CA LYS A 52 20.66 -5.29 24.71
C LYS A 52 19.32 -4.71 25.18
N LYS A 53 18.22 -5.07 24.52
CA LYS A 53 16.86 -4.89 25.06
C LYS A 53 16.40 -6.13 25.83
N ASN A 54 16.69 -6.10 27.14
CA ASN A 54 16.16 -7.04 28.12
C ASN A 54 14.63 -6.84 28.29
N SER A 55 13.85 -7.48 27.42
CA SER A 55 12.38 -7.48 27.53
C SER A 55 11.94 -8.71 28.32
N LYS A 56 11.58 -8.48 29.60
CA LYS A 56 10.91 -9.47 30.45
C LYS A 56 9.67 -9.99 29.72
N LYS A 57 9.76 -11.21 29.17
CA LYS A 57 8.67 -11.96 28.53
C LYS A 57 7.60 -12.26 29.59
N LYS A 58 6.69 -11.33 29.84
CA LYS A 58 5.41 -11.67 30.48
C LYS A 58 4.72 -12.65 29.55
N ARG A 59 4.57 -13.91 29.98
CA ARG A 59 3.79 -14.94 29.30
C ARG A 59 2.35 -14.44 29.23
N SER A 60 2.00 -13.71 28.18
CA SER A 60 0.63 -13.29 27.94
C SER A 60 -0.20 -14.56 27.79
N ARG A 61 -1.21 -14.70 28.67
CA ARG A 61 -2.20 -15.77 28.57
C ARG A 61 -2.77 -15.70 27.15
N LYS A 62 -2.45 -16.71 26.34
CA LYS A 62 -2.83 -16.76 24.92
C LYS A 62 -4.34 -16.95 24.90
N SER A 63 -5.09 -15.86 24.79
CA SER A 63 -6.54 -15.93 24.65
C SER A 63 -6.87 -16.83 23.46
N PRO A 64 -7.90 -17.69 23.56
CA PRO A 64 -8.30 -18.56 22.48
C PRO A 64 -8.57 -17.71 21.23
N LYS A 65 -7.98 -18.10 20.10
CA LYS A 65 -8.16 -17.40 18.83
C LYS A 65 -9.61 -17.60 18.39
N MET A 66 -10.39 -16.53 18.37
CA MET A 66 -11.75 -16.58 17.87
C MET A 66 -11.77 -17.02 16.39
N LYS A 67 -12.73 -17.88 16.06
CA LYS A 67 -12.94 -18.36 14.69
C LYS A 67 -13.76 -17.34 13.90
N VAL A 68 -13.51 -17.29 12.61
CA VAL A 68 -14.28 -16.48 11.66
C VAL A 68 -15.55 -17.24 11.31
N THR A 69 -16.72 -16.58 11.43
CA THR A 69 -18.03 -17.20 11.13
C THR A 69 -18.81 -16.44 10.06
N ALA A 70 -18.56 -15.14 9.88
CA ALA A 70 -19.28 -14.30 8.92
C ALA A 70 -18.69 -14.32 7.50
N CYS A 71 -17.70 -15.16 7.22
CA CYS A 71 -17.19 -15.37 5.87
C CYS A 71 -16.69 -16.81 5.71
N PRO A 72 -16.59 -17.36 4.47
CA PRO A 72 -16.24 -18.76 4.22
C PRO A 72 -14.78 -19.11 4.56
N HIS A 73 -14.00 -18.15 5.05
CA HIS A 73 -12.60 -18.32 5.41
C HIS A 73 -12.44 -18.77 6.88
N TYR A 74 -12.90 -19.98 7.20
CA TYR A 74 -12.87 -20.52 8.57
C TYR A 74 -11.46 -20.68 9.14
N ASN A 75 -10.47 -20.90 8.28
CA ASN A 75 -9.07 -21.07 8.68
C ASN A 75 -8.35 -19.74 8.94
N ASN A 76 -8.93 -18.62 8.51
CA ASN A 76 -8.31 -17.32 8.69
C ASN A 76 -8.54 -16.80 10.11
N ARG A 77 -7.63 -15.95 10.57
CA ARG A 77 -7.76 -15.31 11.88
C ARG A 77 -8.92 -14.32 11.86
N HIS A 78 -9.71 -14.34 12.94
CA HIS A 78 -10.71 -13.31 13.21
C HIS A 78 -10.06 -11.93 13.25
N TYR A 79 -10.69 -10.96 12.60
CA TYR A 79 -10.31 -9.56 12.64
C TYR A 79 -11.38 -8.72 13.36
N ALA A 80 -12.53 -8.52 12.73
CA ALA A 80 -13.65 -7.76 13.28
C ALA A 80 -14.98 -8.23 12.67
N LYS A 81 -16.10 -7.99 13.37
CA LYS A 81 -17.46 -8.39 12.95
C LYS A 81 -17.54 -9.87 12.53
N ASN A 82 -16.81 -10.76 13.20
CA ASN A 82 -16.72 -12.18 12.85
C ASN A 82 -16.16 -12.48 11.44
N MET A 83 -15.49 -11.52 10.81
CA MET A 83 -14.88 -11.65 9.48
C MET A 83 -13.35 -11.76 9.59
N CYS A 84 -12.74 -12.36 8.57
CA CYS A 84 -11.30 -12.26 8.38
C CYS A 84 -10.92 -10.86 7.88
N ASN A 85 -9.62 -10.52 7.97
CA ASN A 85 -9.10 -9.21 7.58
C ASN A 85 -9.50 -8.81 6.15
N SER A 86 -9.28 -9.70 5.17
CA SER A 86 -9.59 -9.44 3.76
C SER A 86 -11.08 -9.19 3.51
N CYS A 87 -11.96 -9.98 4.13
CA CYS A 87 -13.39 -9.81 3.98
C CYS A 87 -13.89 -8.54 4.67
N TYR A 88 -13.40 -8.26 5.88
CA TYR A 88 -13.74 -7.04 6.60
C TYR A 88 -13.42 -5.79 5.77
N HIS A 89 -12.25 -5.74 5.13
CA HIS A 89 -11.90 -4.60 4.30
C HIS A 89 -12.73 -4.48 3.03
N LYS A 90 -13.22 -5.58 2.47
CA LYS A 90 -14.04 -5.59 1.23
C LYS A 90 -15.50 -5.20 1.49
N SER A 91 -16.14 -5.81 2.49
CA SER A 91 -17.59 -5.68 2.71
C SER A 91 -17.97 -5.30 4.13
N GLY A 92 -17.06 -5.37 5.11
CA GLY A 92 -17.37 -5.05 6.51
C GLY A 92 -17.39 -3.55 6.84
N ARG A 93 -17.07 -2.68 5.87
CA ARG A 93 -16.92 -1.23 6.04
C ARG A 93 -18.09 -0.48 5.41
N ASP A 94 -18.98 -0.02 6.26
CA ASP A 94 -20.23 0.61 5.84
C ASP A 94 -20.08 2.13 5.65
N LYS A 95 -19.14 2.75 6.39
CA LYS A 95 -18.93 4.21 6.37
C LYS A 95 -18.20 4.64 5.11
N LYS A 96 -18.62 5.77 4.53
CA LYS A 96 -17.94 6.44 3.41
C LYS A 96 -16.84 7.38 3.91
N ALA A 97 -15.84 7.60 3.07
CA ALA A 97 -14.82 8.61 3.32
C ALA A 97 -15.42 10.01 3.15
N TRP A 98 -15.03 10.95 4.02
CA TRP A 98 -15.54 12.33 4.00
C TRP A 98 -14.43 13.37 3.84
N THR A 99 -13.18 13.01 4.16
CA THR A 99 -12.04 13.93 4.07
C THR A 99 -11.46 14.01 2.66
N CYS A 100 -11.60 12.94 1.85
CA CYS A 100 -11.15 12.94 0.47
C CYS A 100 -12.33 13.21 -0.48
N PRO A 101 -12.09 13.66 -1.73
CA PRO A 101 -13.16 13.97 -2.68
C PRO A 101 -13.98 12.73 -3.14
N HIS A 102 -13.59 11.54 -2.70
CA HIS A 102 -14.23 10.28 -3.07
C HIS A 102 -15.35 9.95 -2.08
N GLN A 103 -16.55 10.47 -2.35
CA GLN A 103 -17.74 10.21 -1.53
C GLN A 103 -18.30 8.78 -1.71
N ASP A 104 -17.96 8.14 -2.83
CA ASP A 104 -18.36 6.78 -3.19
C ASP A 104 -17.57 5.69 -2.45
N ARG A 105 -16.34 6.00 -2.03
CA ARG A 105 -15.40 5.01 -1.47
C ARG A 105 -15.57 4.84 0.03
N SER A 106 -15.37 3.61 0.50
CA SER A 106 -15.41 3.31 1.94
C SER A 106 -14.26 3.95 2.71
N LEU A 107 -14.56 4.41 3.91
CA LEU A 107 -13.62 4.92 4.89
C LEU A 107 -12.55 3.86 5.21
N TYR A 108 -11.28 4.24 5.23
CA TYR A 108 -10.20 3.41 5.74
C TYR A 108 -9.69 3.92 7.09
N ALA A 109 -9.09 5.11 7.11
CA ALA A 109 -8.56 5.74 8.31
C ALA A 109 -8.48 7.26 8.13
N LYS A 110 -8.50 8.02 9.23
CA LYS A 110 -8.41 9.50 9.24
C LYS A 110 -9.42 10.19 8.30
N GLY A 111 -10.63 9.65 8.18
CA GLY A 111 -11.66 10.18 7.27
C GLY A 111 -11.40 9.95 5.78
N MET A 112 -10.32 9.26 5.41
CA MET A 112 -9.90 9.05 4.02
C MET A 112 -10.19 7.63 3.52
N CYS A 113 -10.37 7.48 2.22
CA CYS A 113 -10.38 6.17 1.56
C CYS A 113 -8.97 5.55 1.55
N GLN A 114 -8.88 4.25 1.29
CA GLN A 114 -7.62 3.48 1.40
C GLN A 114 -6.49 4.04 0.52
N LEU A 115 -6.78 4.38 -0.74
CA LEU A 115 -5.79 4.90 -1.67
C LEU A 115 -5.23 6.27 -1.22
N CYS A 116 -6.13 7.17 -0.82
CA CYS A 116 -5.74 8.50 -0.32
C CYS A 116 -4.92 8.39 0.96
N TYR A 117 -5.33 7.52 1.88
CA TYR A 117 -4.59 7.25 3.11
C TYR A 117 -3.17 6.75 2.81
N LEU A 118 -3.02 5.75 1.94
CA LEU A 118 -1.70 5.21 1.58
C LEU A 118 -0.81 6.26 0.92
N ARG A 119 -1.36 7.08 0.01
CA ARG A 119 -0.62 8.17 -0.63
C ARG A 119 -0.13 9.20 0.40
N SER A 120 -0.99 9.63 1.31
CA SER A 120 -0.63 10.55 2.39
C SER A 120 0.43 9.94 3.31
N TYR A 121 0.26 8.68 3.69
CA TYR A 121 1.17 7.95 4.56
C TYR A 121 2.56 7.75 3.94
N HIS A 122 2.65 7.40 2.66
CA HIS A 122 3.93 7.27 1.96
C HIS A 122 4.61 8.65 1.79
N ARG A 123 3.86 9.70 1.45
CA ARG A 123 4.40 11.06 1.37
C ARG A 123 5.01 11.51 2.69
N ALA A 124 4.30 11.30 3.81
CA ALA A 124 4.78 11.66 5.13
C ALA A 124 6.02 10.86 5.59
N ARG A 125 6.25 9.67 5.02
CA ARG A 125 7.40 8.81 5.35
C ARG A 125 8.61 9.07 4.46
N ILE A 126 8.39 9.38 3.18
CA ILE A 126 9.45 9.56 2.18
C ILE A 126 9.95 11.01 2.22
N CYS A 127 9.04 11.98 2.26
CA CYS A 127 9.38 13.39 2.39
C CYS A 127 9.36 13.74 3.88
N LYS A 128 10.53 13.79 4.51
CA LYS A 128 10.66 14.47 5.81
C LYS A 128 10.24 15.93 5.59
N PRO A 129 9.44 16.53 6.48
CA PRO A 129 9.20 17.96 6.41
C PRO A 129 10.56 18.65 6.49
N ILE A 130 10.84 19.53 5.53
CA ILE A 130 11.96 20.46 5.65
C ILE A 130 11.57 21.37 6.82
N ASN A 131 12.38 21.42 7.87
CA ASN A 131 12.11 22.35 8.95
C ASN A 131 12.19 23.77 8.37
N THR A 132 11.19 24.59 8.64
CA THR A 132 11.13 25.97 8.14
C THR A 132 12.26 26.84 8.69
N GLU A 133 12.95 26.38 9.74
CA GLU A 133 14.17 27.01 10.27
C GLU A 133 15.39 26.83 9.33
N ASP A 134 15.39 25.81 8.46
CA ASP A 134 16.50 25.52 7.54
C ASP A 134 16.42 26.33 6.22
N LEU A 135 15.35 27.11 6.01
CA LEU A 135 15.07 27.87 4.77
C LEU A 135 15.18 29.39 4.97
N ALA A 136 15.53 29.85 6.17
CA ALA A 136 15.83 31.25 6.44
C ALA A 136 17.34 31.48 6.30
N ILE A 137 17.79 31.73 5.06
CA ILE A 137 19.10 32.33 4.75
C ILE A 137 18.86 33.56 3.87
#